data_AF-D8GMI1-F1
#
_entry.id   AF-D8GMI1-F1
#
_cell.length_a   1.000
_cell.length_b   1.000
_cell.length_c   1.000
_cell.angle_alpha   90.00
_cell.angle_beta   90.00
_cell.angle_gamma   90.00
#
_symmetry.space_group_name_H-M   'P 1'
#
loop_
_entity.id
_entity.type
_entity.pdbx_description
1 polymer ?
#
loop_
_entity_poly.entity_id
_entity_poly.type
_entity_poly.pdbx_seq_one_letter_code
_entity_poly.pdbx_strand_id
1 'polypeptide(L)'
;MKKISKKYLSLMFTFMLSTSAGFIFNSPKVLASNNLNHSITDLNISCTNVYAFEGNLAKFQNNNFYGLIGKDGIVKTPAEFTSISTFKNGYAKVAKGSKFGFVNGNGSVVVEPQFEEVSDFFTNGLAAVKQNSKWGLINNSSKIVTEPQFDAVYGFFNGLMRVRKGGSYGFLKSDGNLLSGCNYNNAYDFSDGYAAVEEGNTWGLIDKSGNFKSFDFDEIKSPILGLVPIKKDKHWGLSDMSGKMVLEPKYTDISYLNSNLIKISSGDKRGAIDKKGNLILDLNYDSIIPADDGMCQIVENGQYGLIDPTGKIIVQPQFSWIDTFQEGKAIVCSQDQYGFIDTKGELTRETQFDKVYAFKEGMAMVKKDGKYGFINSKGDVVISPIFDNASDFNEGYAVVKKNTGSSSVENSDDSELKEKYIKWGYVDRLGSTFISYDFDSASSFNDGCSLAVKDGKCNMIKVPGIKSIPSTAISDPFKTWKIKFSKAIDGRHTLSNKDDTVLNDIDMTMTDNIKVTNSNGEYANVSFTFESPDTIVINPPSNGYTPGETYTITVLSNGKYNIQDMSGNKLKPDVTEMSFQVLDN
;
A
#
# COMPACT_ATOMS: atom_id res chain seq x y z
N MET A 1 17.53 26.18 -61.18
CA MET A 1 16.08 26.38 -61.40
C MET A 1 15.58 25.33 -62.36
N LYS A 2 14.39 24.79 -62.06
CA LYS A 2 13.70 23.70 -62.76
C LYS A 2 14.29 22.31 -62.49
N LYS A 3 14.14 21.83 -61.25
CA LYS A 3 12.89 21.35 -60.59
C LYS A 3 12.79 19.84 -60.80
N ILE A 4 12.87 19.07 -59.71
CA ILE A 4 11.67 18.78 -58.91
C ILE A 4 10.61 18.21 -59.86
N SER A 5 10.79 16.95 -60.26
CA SER A 5 9.73 16.19 -60.96
C SER A 5 9.87 14.66 -60.92
N LYS A 6 10.99 14.08 -60.43
CA LYS A 6 11.13 12.60 -60.36
C LYS A 6 11.08 11.98 -58.95
N LYS A 7 10.87 12.79 -57.90
CA LYS A 7 10.65 12.30 -56.52
C LYS A 7 9.25 12.61 -55.95
N TYR A 8 8.33 13.12 -56.78
CA TYR A 8 6.95 13.46 -56.41
C TYR A 8 5.87 12.79 -57.29
N LEU A 9 6.23 11.79 -58.09
CA LEU A 9 5.30 11.07 -58.97
C LEU A 9 5.01 9.63 -58.50
N SER A 10 4.94 9.44 -57.18
CA SER A 10 4.39 8.25 -56.52
C SER A 10 3.43 8.62 -55.39
N LEU A 11 3.04 9.90 -55.29
CA LEU A 11 2.31 10.46 -54.15
C LEU A 11 1.03 11.21 -54.57
N MET A 12 0.36 10.78 -55.64
CA MET A 12 -0.95 11.28 -56.07
C MET A 12 -1.55 10.27 -57.06
N PHE A 13 -2.13 9.16 -56.59
CA PHE A 13 -3.29 8.46 -57.19
C PHE A 13 -3.62 7.19 -56.38
N THR A 14 -4.14 7.35 -55.16
CA THR A 14 -5.11 6.42 -54.55
C THR A 14 -5.79 7.14 -53.39
N PHE A 15 -6.66 8.09 -53.73
CA PHE A 15 -7.78 8.49 -52.86
C PHE A 15 -9.04 7.87 -53.48
N MET A 16 -9.97 7.43 -52.62
CA MET A 16 -11.18 6.66 -52.89
C MET A 16 -10.98 5.13 -52.83
N LEU A 17 -10.90 4.62 -51.61
CA LEU A 17 -11.80 3.56 -51.14
C LEU A 17 -11.90 3.73 -49.63
N SER A 18 -12.96 4.40 -49.20
CA SER A 18 -13.46 4.35 -47.84
C SER A 18 -13.90 2.92 -47.54
N THR A 19 -12.97 2.08 -47.11
CA THR A 19 -13.34 0.93 -46.29
C THR A 19 -13.25 1.41 -44.86
N SER A 20 -14.41 1.61 -44.27
CA SER A 20 -14.61 1.47 -42.84
C SER A 20 -13.97 0.15 -42.41
N ALA A 21 -12.70 0.19 -42.01
CA ALA A 21 -12.13 -0.83 -41.17
C ALA A 21 -12.81 -0.63 -39.81
N GLY A 22 -14.04 -1.13 -39.70
CA GLY A 22 -14.61 -1.45 -38.42
C GLY A 22 -13.56 -2.31 -37.72
N PHE A 23 -13.02 -1.81 -36.61
CA PHE A 23 -12.37 -2.66 -35.65
C PHE A 23 -13.40 -3.70 -35.26
N ILE A 24 -13.36 -4.86 -35.90
CA ILE A 24 -14.09 -6.03 -35.44
C ILE A 24 -13.34 -6.41 -34.16
N PHE A 25 -13.84 -5.91 -33.04
CA PHE A 25 -13.64 -6.56 -31.76
C PHE A 25 -14.25 -7.96 -31.90
N ASN A 26 -13.46 -8.92 -32.37
CA ASN A 26 -13.72 -10.31 -32.05
C ASN A 26 -13.53 -10.38 -30.54
N SER A 27 -14.60 -10.13 -29.79
CA SER A 27 -14.68 -10.48 -28.38
C SER A 27 -14.33 -11.96 -28.33
N PRO A 28 -13.17 -12.38 -27.79
CA PRO A 28 -12.99 -13.79 -27.54
C PRO A 28 -14.16 -14.19 -26.64
N LYS A 29 -15.03 -15.09 -27.13
CA LYS A 29 -15.95 -15.78 -26.25
C LYS A 29 -15.07 -16.54 -25.30
N VAL A 30 -14.84 -15.95 -24.13
CA VAL A 30 -14.03 -16.56 -23.11
C VAL A 30 -14.85 -17.71 -22.55
N LEU A 31 -14.61 -18.90 -23.10
CA LEU A 31 -15.21 -20.14 -22.62
C LEU A 31 -14.47 -20.47 -21.31
N ALA A 32 -15.21 -20.50 -20.20
CA ALA A 32 -14.68 -20.94 -18.92
C ALA A 32 -14.11 -22.36 -19.08
N SER A 33 -12.78 -22.50 -19.13
CA SER A 33 -12.16 -23.82 -19.11
C SER A 33 -12.21 -24.35 -17.68
N ASN A 34 -12.97 -25.42 -17.45
CA ASN A 34 -13.10 -26.15 -16.19
C ASN A 34 -11.82 -26.93 -15.82
N ASN A 35 -10.65 -26.30 -15.84
CA ASN A 35 -9.46 -26.87 -15.22
C ASN A 35 -9.45 -26.46 -13.74
N LEU A 36 -10.41 -27.00 -12.97
CA LEU A 36 -10.61 -26.69 -11.56
C LEU A 36 -9.50 -27.29 -10.68
N ASN A 37 -8.45 -26.51 -10.41
CA ASN A 37 -7.72 -26.60 -9.14
C ASN A 37 -8.37 -25.64 -8.13
N HIS A 38 -9.68 -25.74 -7.91
CA HIS A 38 -10.38 -24.98 -6.85
C HIS A 38 -11.58 -25.77 -6.32
N SER A 39 -11.95 -25.52 -5.06
CA SER A 39 -13.15 -26.05 -4.42
C SER A 39 -14.06 -24.92 -3.98
N ILE A 40 -15.35 -25.04 -4.25
CA ILE A 40 -16.40 -24.14 -3.75
C ILE A 40 -17.24 -24.93 -2.75
N THR A 41 -17.44 -24.40 -1.54
CA THR A 41 -18.18 -25.04 -0.46
C THR A 41 -19.26 -24.09 0.07
N ASP A 42 -20.54 -24.47 -0.05
CA ASP A 42 -21.63 -23.79 0.66
C ASP A 42 -21.46 -24.06 2.17
N LEU A 43 -21.26 -23.00 2.94
CA LEU A 43 -21.03 -23.10 4.39
C LEU A 43 -22.34 -23.17 5.18
N ASN A 44 -23.48 -23.04 4.50
CA ASN A 44 -24.82 -22.97 5.07
C ASN A 44 -24.97 -21.86 6.14
N ILE A 45 -24.25 -20.75 5.95
CA ILE A 45 -24.31 -19.55 6.79
C ILE A 45 -25.03 -18.46 5.99
N SER A 46 -26.12 -17.92 6.52
CA SER A 46 -26.82 -16.80 5.91
C SER A 46 -25.96 -15.54 5.95
N CYS A 47 -25.79 -14.89 4.80
CA CYS A 47 -25.09 -13.62 4.71
C CYS A 47 -25.53 -12.82 3.48
N THR A 48 -25.56 -11.51 3.65
CA THR A 48 -25.90 -10.53 2.61
C THR A 48 -24.64 -9.98 1.93
N ASN A 49 -23.49 -10.04 2.60
CA ASN A 49 -22.22 -9.62 2.02
C ASN A 49 -21.02 -10.33 2.69
N VAL A 50 -19.88 -10.34 1.99
CA VAL A 50 -18.62 -10.94 2.47
C VAL A 50 -17.43 -10.05 2.13
N TYR A 51 -16.35 -10.20 2.88
CA TYR A 51 -15.12 -9.42 2.74
C TYR A 51 -13.91 -10.36 2.60
N ALA A 52 -12.77 -9.83 2.16
CA ALA A 52 -11.56 -10.61 2.02
C ALA A 52 -11.06 -11.09 3.38
N PHE A 53 -10.27 -12.16 3.39
CA PHE A 53 -9.59 -12.59 4.61
C PHE A 53 -8.54 -11.55 5.02
N GLU A 54 -8.42 -11.30 6.32
CA GLU A 54 -7.35 -10.54 6.97
C GLU A 54 -6.67 -11.51 7.95
N GLY A 55 -5.53 -12.08 7.54
CA GLY A 55 -4.94 -13.22 8.25
C GLY A 55 -5.88 -14.42 8.22
N ASN A 56 -6.30 -14.95 9.38
CA ASN A 56 -7.09 -16.18 9.47
C ASN A 56 -8.61 -15.98 9.44
N LEU A 57 -9.08 -14.74 9.42
CA LEU A 57 -10.49 -14.40 9.55
C LEU A 57 -10.96 -13.55 8.38
N ALA A 58 -12.21 -13.73 7.98
CA ALA A 58 -12.90 -12.83 7.07
C ALA A 58 -14.16 -12.30 7.75
N LYS A 59 -14.52 -11.06 7.44
CA LYS A 59 -15.79 -10.49 7.85
C LYS A 59 -16.90 -10.99 6.94
N PHE A 60 -18.05 -11.29 7.51
CA PHE A 60 -19.29 -11.48 6.79
C PHE A 60 -20.38 -10.61 7.40
N GLN A 61 -21.33 -10.19 6.56
CA GLN A 61 -22.47 -9.39 6.98
C GLN A 61 -23.73 -10.25 6.85
N ASN A 62 -24.55 -10.23 7.88
CA ASN A 62 -25.89 -10.80 7.84
C ASN A 62 -26.88 -9.70 8.29
N ASN A 63 -27.74 -9.27 7.38
CA ASN A 63 -28.57 -8.07 7.54
C ASN A 63 -27.69 -6.84 7.85
N ASN A 64 -27.88 -6.22 9.02
CA ASN A 64 -27.15 -5.03 9.46
C ASN A 64 -25.99 -5.34 10.43
N PHE A 65 -25.69 -6.62 10.66
CA PHE A 65 -24.68 -7.04 11.63
C PHE A 65 -23.53 -7.77 10.96
N TYR A 66 -22.35 -7.61 11.55
CA TYR A 66 -21.10 -8.20 11.10
C TYR A 66 -20.64 -9.27 12.08
N GLY A 67 -20.14 -10.36 11.52
CA GLY A 67 -19.45 -11.45 12.22
C GLY A 67 -18.14 -11.80 11.54
N LEU A 68 -17.41 -12.76 12.11
CA LEU A 68 -16.14 -13.26 11.58
C LEU A 68 -16.21 -14.76 11.35
N ILE A 69 -15.67 -15.19 10.21
CA ILE A 69 -15.55 -16.59 9.81
C ILE A 69 -14.08 -16.95 9.59
N GLY A 70 -13.67 -18.13 10.03
CA GLY A 70 -12.32 -18.65 9.82
C GLY A 70 -12.13 -19.29 8.45
N LYS A 71 -10.88 -19.49 8.03
CA LYS A 71 -10.52 -20.26 6.82
C LYS A 71 -10.96 -21.72 6.86
N ASP A 72 -11.26 -22.24 8.04
CA ASP A 72 -11.90 -23.54 8.25
C ASP A 72 -13.40 -23.54 7.89
N GLY A 73 -13.98 -22.38 7.55
CA GLY A 73 -15.39 -22.21 7.23
C GLY A 73 -16.29 -22.12 8.47
N ILE A 74 -15.71 -21.99 9.67
CA ILE A 74 -16.45 -21.94 10.93
C ILE A 74 -16.60 -20.49 11.38
N VAL A 75 -17.81 -20.08 11.77
CA VAL A 75 -18.07 -18.78 12.39
C VAL A 75 -17.30 -18.70 13.71
N LYS A 76 -16.33 -17.79 13.79
CA LYS A 76 -15.53 -17.52 15.00
C LYS A 76 -16.17 -16.44 15.87
N THR A 77 -16.87 -15.51 15.23
CA THR A 77 -17.60 -14.43 15.90
C THR A 77 -18.98 -14.32 15.27
N PRO A 78 -20.08 -14.48 16.03
CA PRO A 78 -21.44 -14.32 15.52
C PRO A 78 -21.69 -12.94 14.91
N ALA A 79 -22.63 -12.86 13.97
CA ALA A 79 -23.05 -11.60 13.37
C ALA A 79 -23.95 -10.80 14.32
N GLU A 80 -23.34 -10.04 15.23
CA GLU A 80 -24.06 -9.22 16.22
C GLU A 80 -23.50 -7.78 16.37
N PHE A 81 -22.40 -7.45 15.69
CA PHE A 81 -21.75 -6.15 15.77
C PHE A 81 -22.24 -5.23 14.67
N THR A 82 -22.45 -3.95 14.98
CA THR A 82 -22.83 -2.93 13.98
C THR A 82 -21.63 -2.52 13.12
N SER A 83 -20.41 -2.76 13.59
CA SER A 83 -19.19 -2.64 12.78
C SER A 83 -18.06 -3.50 13.36
N ILE A 84 -17.18 -3.95 12.46
CA ILE A 84 -15.88 -4.55 12.77
C ILE A 84 -14.86 -3.85 11.87
N SER A 85 -13.85 -3.24 12.48
CA SER A 85 -12.76 -2.58 11.74
C SER A 85 -11.82 -3.60 11.11
N THR A 86 -10.87 -3.12 10.29
CA THR A 86 -9.73 -3.95 9.90
C THR A 86 -8.89 -4.32 11.12
N PHE A 87 -8.13 -5.41 11.00
CA PHE A 87 -7.19 -5.83 12.02
C PHE A 87 -5.94 -4.95 12.00
N LYS A 88 -5.52 -4.50 13.18
CA LYS A 88 -4.26 -3.81 13.42
C LYS A 88 -3.60 -4.36 14.66
N ASN A 89 -2.31 -4.69 14.56
CA ASN A 89 -1.53 -5.31 15.65
C ASN A 89 -2.22 -6.55 16.25
N GLY A 90 -2.93 -7.33 15.42
CA GLY A 90 -3.63 -8.57 15.82
C GLY A 90 -5.05 -8.41 16.39
N TYR A 91 -5.59 -7.18 16.43
CA TYR A 91 -6.92 -6.89 16.98
C TYR A 91 -7.75 -6.02 16.03
N ALA A 92 -9.06 -6.21 16.06
CA ALA A 92 -10.02 -5.33 15.38
C ALA A 92 -10.98 -4.72 16.41
N LYS A 93 -11.37 -3.46 16.18
CA LYS A 93 -12.40 -2.78 16.96
C LYS A 93 -13.76 -3.35 16.57
N VAL A 94 -14.59 -3.64 17.55
CA VAL A 94 -15.97 -4.06 17.35
C VAL A 94 -16.91 -3.08 18.02
N ALA A 95 -18.05 -2.79 17.38
CA ALA A 95 -19.06 -1.89 17.93
C ALA A 95 -20.39 -2.61 18.12
N LYS A 96 -21.04 -2.37 19.26
CA LYS A 96 -22.42 -2.79 19.55
C LYS A 96 -23.18 -1.59 20.10
N GLY A 97 -24.11 -1.06 19.29
CA GLY A 97 -24.70 0.25 19.56
C GLY A 97 -23.64 1.37 19.46
N SER A 98 -23.56 2.24 20.47
CA SER A 98 -22.56 3.32 20.56
C SER A 98 -21.30 2.93 21.34
N LYS A 99 -21.18 1.67 21.77
CA LYS A 99 -20.06 1.20 22.58
C LYS A 99 -19.08 0.39 21.76
N PHE A 100 -17.80 0.51 22.12
CA PHE A 100 -16.68 -0.14 21.44
C PHE A 100 -15.97 -1.15 22.35
N GLY A 101 -15.50 -2.22 21.73
CA GLY A 101 -14.69 -3.28 22.30
C GLY A 101 -13.70 -3.82 21.26
N PHE A 102 -13.14 -5.00 21.50
CA PHE A 102 -12.13 -5.60 20.64
C PHE A 102 -12.30 -7.11 20.45
N VAL A 103 -11.96 -7.57 19.25
CA VAL A 103 -11.83 -8.97 18.88
C VAL A 103 -10.39 -9.25 18.44
N ASN A 104 -9.85 -10.42 18.79
CA ASN A 104 -8.49 -10.82 18.39
C ASN A 104 -8.47 -11.59 17.06
N GLY A 105 -7.27 -11.86 16.52
CA GLY A 105 -7.07 -12.61 15.27
C GLY A 105 -7.57 -14.08 15.26
N ASN A 106 -8.08 -14.60 16.37
CA ASN A 106 -8.78 -15.89 16.44
C ASN A 106 -10.31 -15.75 16.42
N GLY A 107 -10.83 -14.52 16.44
CA GLY A 107 -12.26 -14.21 16.45
C GLY A 107 -12.86 -14.20 17.86
N SER A 108 -12.04 -14.26 18.91
CA SER A 108 -12.51 -14.16 20.28
C SER A 108 -12.68 -12.70 20.68
N VAL A 109 -13.85 -12.33 21.20
CA VAL A 109 -14.08 -11.02 21.81
C VAL A 109 -13.25 -10.96 23.09
N VAL A 110 -12.19 -10.14 23.08
CA VAL A 110 -11.24 -10.00 24.20
C VAL A 110 -11.61 -8.83 25.10
N VAL A 111 -12.37 -7.86 24.57
CA VAL A 111 -12.91 -6.73 25.30
C VAL A 111 -14.34 -6.53 24.84
N GLU A 112 -15.30 -6.74 25.73
CA GLU A 112 -16.71 -6.52 25.40
C GLU A 112 -16.98 -5.03 25.11
N PRO A 113 -17.91 -4.70 24.18
CA PRO A 113 -18.29 -3.32 23.89
C PRO A 113 -18.83 -2.58 25.12
N GLN A 114 -17.99 -1.72 25.69
CA GLN A 114 -18.33 -0.95 26.91
C GLN A 114 -17.79 0.49 26.91
N PHE A 115 -16.78 0.77 26.08
CA PHE A 115 -16.11 2.07 26.01
C PHE A 115 -16.83 3.02 25.06
N GLU A 116 -16.74 4.33 25.35
CA GLU A 116 -17.32 5.39 24.51
C GLU A 116 -16.54 5.52 23.19
N GLU A 117 -15.22 5.44 23.27
CA GLU A 117 -14.30 5.50 22.14
C GLU A 117 -13.06 4.65 22.45
N VAL A 118 -12.40 4.13 21.42
CA VAL A 118 -11.16 3.36 21.55
C VAL A 118 -10.19 3.68 20.39
N SER A 119 -8.89 3.64 20.66
CA SER A 119 -7.85 3.62 19.62
C SER A 119 -7.73 2.23 19.00
N ASP A 120 -6.92 2.11 17.95
CA ASP A 120 -6.37 0.79 17.58
C ASP A 120 -5.41 0.31 18.68
N PHE A 121 -5.16 -1.00 18.76
CA PHE A 121 -4.05 -1.49 19.57
C PHE A 121 -2.73 -0.99 18.99
N PHE A 122 -1.85 -0.52 19.85
CA PHE A 122 -0.47 -0.14 19.50
C PHE A 122 0.42 -1.39 19.44
N THR A 123 1.60 -1.27 18.82
CA THR A 123 2.56 -2.38 18.68
C THR A 123 3.04 -2.96 20.02
N ASN A 124 2.99 -2.16 21.10
CA ASN A 124 3.31 -2.60 22.46
C ASN A 124 2.16 -3.37 23.16
N GLY A 125 1.06 -3.65 22.47
CA GLY A 125 -0.06 -4.44 23.01
C GLY A 125 -1.01 -3.67 23.93
N LEU A 126 -0.96 -2.33 23.93
CA LEU A 126 -1.89 -1.47 24.65
C LEU A 126 -2.92 -0.86 23.71
N ALA A 127 -4.07 -0.45 24.26
CA ALA A 127 -5.05 0.37 23.56
C ALA A 127 -5.51 1.52 24.47
N ALA A 128 -5.71 2.69 23.88
CA ALA A 128 -6.35 3.81 24.55
C ALA A 128 -7.87 3.64 24.52
N VAL A 129 -8.51 3.85 25.67
CA VAL A 129 -9.96 3.71 25.82
C VAL A 129 -10.54 4.91 26.56
N LYS A 130 -11.76 5.30 26.17
CA LYS A 130 -12.47 6.42 26.76
C LYS A 130 -13.67 5.96 27.58
N GLN A 131 -13.72 6.42 28.81
CA GLN A 131 -14.81 6.16 29.75
C GLN A 131 -15.07 7.41 30.59
N ASN A 132 -16.33 7.78 30.76
CA ASN A 132 -16.73 9.00 31.48
C ASN A 132 -16.02 10.24 30.93
N SER A 133 -15.92 10.34 29.59
CA SER A 133 -15.22 11.44 28.89
C SER A 133 -13.72 11.59 29.19
N LYS A 134 -13.07 10.61 29.83
CA LYS A 134 -11.62 10.59 30.08
C LYS A 134 -10.96 9.40 29.40
N TRP A 135 -9.72 9.58 29.00
CA TRP A 135 -8.89 8.55 28.37
C TRP A 135 -8.01 7.83 29.39
N GLY A 136 -7.88 6.52 29.22
CA GLY A 136 -6.98 5.63 29.95
C GLY A 136 -6.40 4.57 29.01
N LEU A 137 -5.66 3.60 29.57
CA LEU A 137 -5.02 2.52 28.82
C LEU A 137 -5.48 1.16 29.33
N ILE A 138 -5.72 0.23 28.41
CA ILE A 138 -5.92 -1.20 28.71
C ILE A 138 -4.87 -2.05 28.00
N ASN A 139 -4.68 -3.26 28.49
CA ASN A 139 -3.96 -4.30 27.77
C ASN A 139 -4.94 -5.22 27.01
N ASN A 140 -4.37 -6.20 26.30
CA ASN A 140 -5.11 -7.20 25.52
C ASN A 140 -6.00 -8.17 26.32
N SER A 141 -5.91 -8.18 27.64
CA SER A 141 -6.78 -8.96 28.54
C SER A 141 -7.91 -8.10 29.14
N SER A 142 -8.19 -6.93 28.55
CA SER A 142 -9.15 -5.94 29.07
C SER A 142 -8.79 -5.38 30.45
N LYS A 143 -7.56 -5.59 30.95
CA LYS A 143 -7.14 -5.05 32.24
C LYS A 143 -6.77 -3.59 32.06
N ILE A 144 -7.30 -2.73 32.93
CA ILE A 144 -6.89 -1.33 33.02
C ILE A 144 -5.42 -1.28 33.45
N VAL A 145 -4.60 -0.69 32.59
CA VAL A 145 -3.18 -0.40 32.80
C VAL A 145 -3.03 1.00 33.36
N THR A 146 -3.82 1.95 32.84
CA THR A 146 -3.89 3.32 33.35
C THR A 146 -5.35 3.74 33.44
N GLU A 147 -5.81 4.10 34.63
CA GLU A 147 -7.19 4.54 34.86
C GLU A 147 -7.54 5.75 33.99
N PRO A 148 -8.76 5.78 33.39
CA PRO A 148 -9.25 6.92 32.62
C PRO A 148 -9.20 8.23 33.41
N GLN A 149 -8.28 9.11 33.02
CA GLN A 149 -8.05 10.40 33.71
C GLN A 149 -7.55 11.52 32.80
N PHE A 150 -7.16 11.22 31.57
CA PHE A 150 -6.61 12.17 30.63
C PHE A 150 -7.71 12.83 29.79
N ASP A 151 -7.53 14.11 29.48
CA ASP A 151 -8.39 14.84 28.55
C ASP A 151 -8.13 14.42 27.11
N ALA A 152 -6.88 14.07 26.80
CA ALA A 152 -6.45 13.59 25.50
C ALA A 152 -5.25 12.64 25.63
N VAL A 153 -5.16 11.69 24.71
CA VAL A 153 -4.04 10.75 24.53
C VAL A 153 -3.66 10.73 23.06
N TYR A 154 -2.38 10.50 22.77
CA TYR A 154 -1.83 10.49 21.42
C TYR A 154 -1.25 9.11 21.08
N GLY A 155 -0.44 9.00 20.02
CA GLY A 155 0.28 7.76 19.69
C GLY A 155 1.51 7.51 20.56
N PHE A 156 2.01 6.28 20.56
CA PHE A 156 3.35 5.97 21.06
C PHE A 156 4.40 6.32 20.01
N PHE A 157 5.36 7.16 20.38
CA PHE A 157 6.52 7.50 19.56
C PHE A 157 7.79 7.25 20.39
N ASN A 158 8.74 6.49 19.84
CA ASN A 158 9.95 6.03 20.54
C ASN A 158 9.67 5.41 21.93
N GLY A 159 8.52 4.75 22.09
CA GLY A 159 8.12 4.05 23.32
C GLY A 159 7.41 4.91 24.38
N LEU A 160 7.09 6.17 24.08
CA LEU A 160 6.39 7.10 24.98
C LEU A 160 5.14 7.67 24.31
N MET A 161 4.06 7.79 25.07
CA MET A 161 2.80 8.37 24.63
C MET A 161 2.62 9.76 25.25
N ARG A 162 2.51 10.80 24.42
CA ARG A 162 2.09 12.12 24.89
C ARG A 162 0.65 12.05 25.41
N VAL A 163 0.36 12.75 26.50
CA VAL A 163 -0.98 12.83 27.11
C VAL A 163 -1.26 14.25 27.60
N ARG A 164 -2.54 14.60 27.73
CA ARG A 164 -2.97 15.90 28.29
C ARG A 164 -3.90 15.71 29.48
N LYS A 165 -3.64 16.41 30.58
CA LYS A 165 -4.47 16.43 31.79
C LYS A 165 -4.51 17.82 32.38
N GLY A 166 -5.70 18.39 32.56
CA GLY A 166 -5.87 19.69 33.18
C GLY A 166 -5.27 20.84 32.36
N GLY A 167 -5.16 20.68 31.04
CA GLY A 167 -4.53 21.66 30.14
C GLY A 167 -3.02 21.52 29.96
N SER A 168 -2.34 20.74 30.80
CA SER A 168 -0.90 20.48 30.71
C SER A 168 -0.60 19.12 30.09
N TYR A 169 0.57 19.02 29.46
CA TYR A 169 1.06 17.81 28.81
C TYR A 169 2.02 17.02 29.70
N GLY A 170 2.07 15.72 29.45
CA GLY A 170 3.03 14.77 30.04
C GLY A 170 3.23 13.58 29.12
N PHE A 171 3.99 12.58 29.58
CA PHE A 171 4.30 11.39 28.79
C PHE A 171 4.08 10.11 29.61
N LEU A 172 3.33 9.16 29.05
CA LEU A 172 3.16 7.82 29.57
C LEU A 172 4.19 6.86 28.95
N LYS A 173 4.77 6.03 29.80
CA LYS A 173 5.55 4.85 29.41
C LYS A 173 4.62 3.69 29.07
N SER A 174 5.14 2.68 28.36
CA SER A 174 4.41 1.44 28.05
C SER A 174 4.01 0.62 29.28
N ASP A 175 4.56 0.90 30.47
CA ASP A 175 4.11 0.29 31.73
C ASP A 175 2.85 0.96 32.32
N GLY A 176 2.34 2.02 31.67
CA GLY A 176 1.18 2.79 32.12
C GLY A 176 1.52 3.90 33.12
N ASN A 177 2.77 4.03 33.53
CA ASN A 177 3.22 5.06 34.45
C ASN A 177 3.64 6.31 33.69
N LEU A 178 3.42 7.47 34.31
CA LEU A 178 3.97 8.73 33.83
C LEU A 178 5.51 8.71 33.92
N LEU A 179 6.17 9.20 32.88
CA LEU A 179 7.61 9.49 32.89
C LEU A 179 7.89 10.65 33.86
N SER A 180 7.06 11.70 33.77
CA SER A 180 6.99 12.84 34.67
C SER A 180 5.53 13.31 34.76
N GLY A 181 5.18 14.06 35.81
CA GLY A 181 3.85 14.65 35.95
C GLY A 181 3.42 15.45 34.72
N CYS A 182 2.12 15.67 34.54
CA CYS A 182 1.61 16.52 33.46
C CYS A 182 1.84 18.00 33.81
N ASN A 183 3.05 18.49 33.58
CA ASN A 183 3.51 19.80 34.03
C ASN A 183 3.94 20.73 32.88
N TYR A 184 3.91 20.24 31.63
CA TYR A 184 4.36 21.02 30.48
C TYR A 184 3.21 21.84 29.90
N ASN A 185 3.46 23.10 29.58
CA ASN A 185 2.48 23.98 28.93
C ASN A 185 2.24 23.53 27.48
N ASN A 186 3.28 23.02 26.84
CA ASN A 186 3.23 22.44 25.51
C ASN A 186 4.25 21.30 25.38
N ALA A 187 3.99 20.38 24.46
CA ALA A 187 4.86 19.23 24.22
C ALA A 187 4.69 18.73 22.79
N TYR A 188 5.80 18.36 22.14
CA TYR A 188 5.83 17.60 20.90
C TYR A 188 5.99 16.10 21.18
N ASP A 189 5.69 15.26 20.20
CA ASP A 189 5.91 13.81 20.32
C ASP A 189 7.41 13.48 20.32
N PHE A 190 7.78 12.33 20.90
CA PHE A 190 9.18 11.90 20.93
C PHE A 190 9.69 11.57 19.51
N SER A 191 10.85 12.09 19.16
CA SER A 191 11.59 11.83 17.91
C SER A 191 13.08 11.79 18.20
N ASP A 192 13.84 10.91 17.54
CA ASP A 192 15.28 10.70 17.80
C ASP A 192 15.64 10.52 19.31
N GLY A 193 14.75 9.91 20.09
CA GLY A 193 14.93 9.69 21.53
C GLY A 193 14.61 10.88 22.45
N TYR A 194 14.16 12.03 21.92
CA TYR A 194 13.83 13.22 22.70
C TYR A 194 12.45 13.79 22.36
N ALA A 195 11.85 14.55 23.28
CA ALA A 195 10.69 15.39 22.98
C ALA A 195 10.98 16.85 23.32
N ALA A 196 10.53 17.77 22.46
CA ALA A 196 10.49 19.18 22.79
C ALA A 196 9.31 19.49 23.71
N VAL A 197 9.57 20.16 24.83
CA VAL A 197 8.56 20.55 25.81
C VAL A 197 8.76 21.99 26.24
N GLU A 198 7.66 22.63 26.62
CA GLU A 198 7.64 23.95 27.23
C GLU A 198 7.36 23.79 28.73
N GLU A 199 8.38 24.04 29.55
CA GLU A 199 8.26 24.04 31.01
C GLU A 199 8.28 25.49 31.51
N GLY A 200 7.15 25.96 32.05
CA GLY A 200 6.96 27.38 32.33
C GLY A 200 6.99 28.21 31.05
N ASN A 201 7.99 29.07 30.89
CA ASN A 201 8.18 29.89 29.70
C ASN A 201 9.48 29.53 28.96
N THR A 202 10.00 28.32 29.16
CA THR A 202 11.28 27.89 28.58
C THR A 202 11.08 26.60 27.80
N TRP A 203 11.50 26.63 26.54
CA TRP A 203 11.55 25.45 25.70
C TRP A 203 12.81 24.63 25.99
N GLY A 204 12.67 23.32 25.92
CA GLY A 204 13.79 22.41 26.08
C GLY A 204 13.48 21.01 25.59
N LEU A 205 14.53 20.18 25.57
CA LEU A 205 14.41 18.77 25.23
C LEU A 205 14.37 17.93 26.51
N ILE A 206 13.46 16.96 26.55
CA ILE A 206 13.49 15.88 27.52
C ILE A 206 13.94 14.58 26.86
N ASP A 207 14.74 13.78 27.56
CA ASP A 207 15.07 12.42 27.15
C ASP A 207 14.09 11.38 27.72
N LYS A 208 14.29 10.10 27.38
CA LYS A 208 13.45 8.99 27.87
C LYS A 208 13.58 8.71 29.37
N SER A 209 14.53 9.32 30.05
CA SER A 209 14.69 9.27 31.51
C SER A 209 14.04 10.48 32.20
N GLY A 210 13.52 11.44 31.43
CA GLY A 210 12.91 12.66 31.94
C GLY A 210 13.92 13.77 32.24
N ASN A 211 15.18 13.64 31.80
CA ASN A 211 16.18 14.70 31.99
C ASN A 211 15.86 15.86 31.03
N PHE A 212 15.68 17.06 31.58
CA PHE A 212 15.38 18.27 30.83
C PHE A 212 16.64 19.08 30.52
N LYS A 213 16.75 19.57 29.28
CA LYS A 213 17.78 20.49 28.83
C LYS A 213 17.14 21.70 28.16
N SER A 214 17.36 22.89 28.72
CA SER A 214 16.81 24.14 28.20
C SER A 214 17.50 24.60 26.91
N PHE A 215 16.74 25.32 26.10
CA PHE A 215 17.15 25.97 24.85
C PHE A 215 16.69 27.44 24.87
N ASP A 216 17.57 28.36 24.47
CA ASP A 216 17.29 29.81 24.46
C ASP A 216 16.69 30.25 23.11
N PHE A 217 15.45 29.82 22.85
CA PHE A 217 14.70 30.09 21.63
C PHE A 217 13.21 30.28 21.94
N ASP A 218 12.49 30.97 21.04
CA ASP A 218 11.05 31.23 21.21
C ASP A 218 10.24 29.93 21.24
N GLU A 219 10.69 28.93 20.47
CA GLU A 219 10.08 27.61 20.34
C GLU A 219 11.10 26.63 19.76
N ILE A 220 11.01 25.34 20.11
CA ILE A 220 11.75 24.27 19.43
C ILE A 220 10.80 23.11 19.08
N LYS A 221 11.14 22.31 18.06
CA LYS A 221 10.47 21.03 17.78
C LYS A 221 11.35 19.86 18.22
N SER A 222 10.76 18.69 18.38
CA SER A 222 11.52 17.45 18.62
C SER A 222 12.53 17.21 17.49
N PRO A 223 13.69 16.60 17.77
CA PRO A 223 14.76 16.52 16.79
C PRO A 223 14.40 15.71 15.55
N ILE A 224 14.98 16.11 14.43
CA ILE A 224 14.91 15.41 13.14
C ILE A 224 16.34 15.18 12.63
N LEU A 225 16.69 13.93 12.35
CA LEU A 225 18.03 13.58 11.84
C LEU A 225 19.18 14.06 12.76
N GLY A 226 18.94 14.07 14.08
CA GLY A 226 19.90 14.56 15.08
C GLY A 226 20.07 16.08 15.15
N LEU A 227 19.17 16.85 14.54
CA LEU A 227 19.13 18.31 14.59
C LEU A 227 17.84 18.80 15.23
N VAL A 228 17.88 19.96 15.87
CA VAL A 228 16.74 20.56 16.56
C VAL A 228 16.20 21.73 15.73
N PRO A 229 14.96 21.65 15.20
CA PRO A 229 14.30 22.82 14.64
C PRO A 229 14.05 23.86 15.73
N ILE A 230 14.60 25.05 15.53
CA ILE A 230 14.56 26.17 16.48
C ILE A 230 13.84 27.36 15.85
N LYS A 231 13.10 28.11 16.66
CA LYS A 231 12.37 29.30 16.22
C LYS A 231 12.88 30.53 16.94
N LYS A 232 13.13 31.58 16.17
CA LYS A 232 13.50 32.89 16.68
C LYS A 232 12.89 33.97 15.80
N ASP A 233 12.30 34.99 16.39
CA ASP A 233 11.69 36.12 15.68
C ASP A 233 10.68 35.63 14.61
N LYS A 234 9.86 34.64 14.98
CA LYS A 234 8.85 33.96 14.13
C LYS A 234 9.38 33.10 12.98
N HIS A 235 10.69 33.01 12.78
CA HIS A 235 11.30 32.21 11.73
C HIS A 235 11.96 30.95 12.31
N TRP A 236 11.98 29.89 11.52
CA TRP A 236 12.60 28.61 11.84
C TRP A 236 14.01 28.52 11.26
N GLY A 237 14.91 27.92 12.03
CA GLY A 237 16.26 27.53 11.70
C GLY A 237 16.58 26.15 12.30
N LEU A 238 17.85 25.78 12.31
CA LEU A 238 18.33 24.52 12.88
C LEU A 238 19.46 24.77 13.87
N SER A 239 19.49 23.98 14.93
CA SER A 239 20.65 23.84 15.81
C SER A 239 21.05 22.38 15.95
N ASP A 240 22.26 22.14 16.43
CA ASP A 240 22.65 20.82 16.91
C ASP A 240 21.99 20.51 18.28
N MET A 241 22.20 19.30 18.79
CA MET A 241 21.66 18.87 20.10
C MET A 241 22.22 19.67 21.30
N SER A 242 23.23 20.52 21.08
CA SER A 242 23.75 21.45 22.08
C SER A 242 23.04 22.81 22.11
N GLY A 243 22.25 23.12 21.08
CA GLY A 243 21.67 24.45 20.84
C GLY A 243 22.57 25.36 20.01
N LYS A 244 23.72 24.86 19.54
CA LYS A 244 24.59 25.62 18.64
C LYS A 244 23.95 25.69 17.26
N MET A 245 23.88 26.89 16.72
CA MET A 245 23.23 27.14 15.44
C MET A 245 23.93 26.41 14.28
N VAL A 246 23.13 25.75 13.46
CA VAL A 246 23.51 25.06 12.21
C VAL A 246 22.95 25.82 11.01
N LEU A 247 21.73 26.36 11.14
CA LEU A 247 21.07 27.14 10.12
C LEU A 247 20.34 28.31 10.76
N GLU A 248 20.65 29.53 10.32
CA GLU A 248 20.04 30.76 10.81
C GLU A 248 18.50 30.74 10.62
N PRO A 249 17.72 31.18 11.64
CA PRO A 249 16.27 31.28 11.53
C PRO A 249 15.82 32.28 10.46
N LYS A 250 15.30 31.77 9.35
CA LYS A 250 14.78 32.60 8.23
C LYS A 250 13.64 31.95 7.46
N TYR A 251 13.24 30.74 7.83
CA TYR A 251 12.22 29.95 7.12
C TYR A 251 10.87 30.03 7.84
N THR A 252 9.77 29.87 7.12
CA THR A 252 8.43 29.80 7.71
C THR A 252 8.12 28.43 8.30
N ASP A 253 8.78 27.37 7.82
CA ASP A 253 8.71 26.03 8.42
C ASP A 253 9.97 25.22 8.08
N ILE A 254 10.30 24.28 8.98
CA ILE A 254 11.32 23.24 8.77
C ILE A 254 10.73 21.90 9.25
N SER A 255 10.87 20.87 8.43
CA SER A 255 10.36 19.52 8.69
C SER A 255 11.20 18.43 8.03
N TYR A 256 11.12 17.20 8.56
CA TYR A 256 11.75 16.03 7.95
C TYR A 256 11.20 15.80 6.52
N LEU A 257 12.09 15.44 5.59
CA LEU A 257 11.70 15.05 4.23
C LEU A 257 11.99 13.57 3.98
N ASN A 258 13.27 13.17 4.10
CA ASN A 258 13.72 11.79 4.00
C ASN A 258 15.02 11.60 4.81
N SER A 259 15.66 10.44 4.74
CA SER A 259 16.87 10.12 5.52
C SER A 259 18.08 11.01 5.21
N ASN A 260 18.08 11.72 4.08
CA ASN A 260 19.16 12.59 3.60
C ASN A 260 18.81 14.09 3.64
N LEU A 261 17.53 14.43 3.51
CA LEU A 261 17.04 15.78 3.25
C LEU A 261 16.08 16.29 4.33
N ILE A 262 16.14 17.59 4.56
CA ILE A 262 15.22 18.34 5.41
C ILE A 262 14.46 19.32 4.52
N LYS A 263 13.14 19.33 4.62
CA LYS A 263 12.28 20.26 3.91
C LYS A 263 12.30 21.62 4.60
N ILE A 264 12.51 22.66 3.83
CA ILE A 264 12.44 24.06 4.25
C ILE A 264 11.33 24.77 3.50
N SER A 265 10.63 25.69 4.17
CA SER A 265 9.57 26.49 3.56
C SER A 265 9.81 27.99 3.79
N SER A 266 9.45 28.81 2.82
CA SER A 266 9.44 30.27 2.93
C SER A 266 8.19 30.81 2.24
N GLY A 267 7.22 31.25 3.03
CA GLY A 267 5.87 31.54 2.52
C GLY A 267 5.25 30.27 1.93
N ASP A 268 4.77 30.37 0.70
CA ASP A 268 4.13 29.26 -0.03
C ASP A 268 5.12 28.41 -0.84
N LYS A 269 6.42 28.70 -0.77
CA LYS A 269 7.45 27.96 -1.51
C LYS A 269 8.26 27.05 -0.62
N ARG A 270 8.69 25.93 -1.17
CA ARG A 270 9.41 24.84 -0.50
C ARG A 270 10.70 24.53 -1.25
N GLY A 271 11.69 24.10 -0.50
CA GLY A 271 13.00 23.64 -0.96
C GLY A 271 13.51 22.54 -0.04
N ALA A 272 14.74 22.10 -0.27
CA ALA A 272 15.36 21.05 0.53
C ALA A 272 16.82 21.39 0.84
N ILE A 273 17.26 21.01 2.03
CA ILE A 273 18.64 21.13 2.50
C ILE A 273 19.17 19.77 2.95
N ASP A 274 20.49 19.62 2.99
CA ASP A 274 21.14 18.48 3.66
C ASP A 274 21.25 18.71 5.18
N LYS A 275 21.76 17.71 5.91
CA LYS A 275 22.00 17.77 7.37
C LYS A 275 23.06 18.79 7.79
N LYS A 276 23.85 19.33 6.86
CA LYS A 276 24.83 20.39 7.12
C LYS A 276 24.24 21.78 6.89
N GLY A 277 22.99 21.87 6.44
CA GLY A 277 22.32 23.13 6.10
C GLY A 277 22.60 23.62 4.68
N ASN A 278 23.24 22.82 3.82
CA ASN A 278 23.48 23.20 2.43
C ASN A 278 22.19 23.07 1.62
N LEU A 279 21.91 24.07 0.77
CA LEU A 279 20.76 24.05 -0.12
C LEU A 279 20.95 23.00 -1.22
N ILE A 280 20.02 22.05 -1.30
CA ILE A 280 19.98 20.98 -2.32
C ILE A 280 18.93 21.31 -3.38
N LEU A 281 17.78 21.82 -2.96
CA LEU A 281 16.72 22.32 -3.84
C LEU A 281 16.34 23.73 -3.44
N ASP A 282 16.32 24.62 -4.43
CA ASP A 282 15.88 26.00 -4.27
C ASP A 282 14.41 26.10 -3.82
N LEU A 283 14.05 27.21 -3.19
CA LEU A 283 12.70 27.54 -2.72
C LEU A 283 11.77 27.96 -3.87
N ASN A 284 11.61 27.09 -4.87
CA ASN A 284 10.81 27.38 -6.07
C ASN A 284 9.51 26.56 -6.12
N TYR A 285 9.41 25.48 -5.34
CA TYR A 285 8.34 24.50 -5.45
C TYR A 285 7.13 24.83 -4.58
N ASP A 286 5.94 24.62 -5.13
CA ASP A 286 4.66 24.71 -4.43
C ASP A 286 4.45 23.54 -3.47
N SER A 287 5.06 22.38 -3.73
CA SER A 287 5.05 21.25 -2.81
C SER A 287 6.27 20.36 -3.00
N ILE A 288 6.69 19.71 -1.91
CA ILE A 288 7.62 18.57 -1.95
C ILE A 288 6.99 17.48 -1.09
N ILE A 289 6.59 16.39 -1.75
CA ILE A 289 5.78 15.32 -1.19
C ILE A 289 6.65 14.06 -1.13
N PRO A 290 6.89 13.47 0.05
CA PRO A 290 7.59 12.19 0.15
C PRO A 290 6.90 11.10 -0.68
N ALA A 291 7.70 10.28 -1.34
CA ALA A 291 7.31 9.09 -2.07
C ALA A 291 8.15 7.89 -1.59
N ASP A 292 7.98 6.75 -2.24
CA ASP A 292 8.64 5.51 -1.83
C ASP A 292 10.16 5.60 -1.93
N ASP A 293 10.84 4.88 -1.04
CA ASP A 293 12.30 4.77 -0.98
C ASP A 293 13.06 6.09 -0.81
N GLY A 294 12.40 7.08 -0.22
CA GLY A 294 12.98 8.39 0.02
C GLY A 294 12.98 9.29 -1.22
N MET A 295 12.46 8.82 -2.36
CA MET A 295 12.14 9.70 -3.48
C MET A 295 11.10 10.74 -3.04
N CYS A 296 10.99 11.84 -3.78
CA CYS A 296 9.93 12.81 -3.54
C CYS A 296 9.34 13.29 -4.86
N GLN A 297 8.06 13.64 -4.83
CA GLN A 297 7.42 14.40 -5.89
C GLN A 297 7.64 15.89 -5.61
N ILE A 298 8.07 16.63 -6.64
CA ILE A 298 8.19 18.09 -6.62
C ILE A 298 7.05 18.69 -7.42
N VAL A 299 6.41 19.72 -6.88
CA VAL A 299 5.27 20.38 -7.54
C VAL A 299 5.62 21.84 -7.83
N GLU A 300 5.45 22.25 -9.08
CA GLU A 300 5.63 23.64 -9.52
C GLU A 300 4.54 24.03 -10.51
N ASN A 301 3.83 25.12 -10.24
CA ASN A 301 2.71 25.64 -11.02
C ASN A 301 1.63 24.58 -11.28
N GLY A 302 1.36 23.75 -10.26
CA GLY A 302 0.40 22.64 -10.34
C GLY A 302 0.86 21.43 -11.17
N GLN A 303 2.10 21.42 -11.66
CA GLN A 303 2.68 20.28 -12.35
C GLN A 303 3.62 19.50 -11.45
N TYR A 304 3.69 18.19 -11.65
CA TYR A 304 4.44 17.25 -10.85
C TYR A 304 5.68 16.77 -11.60
N GLY A 305 6.78 16.66 -10.85
CA GLY A 305 8.06 16.07 -11.23
C GLY A 305 8.57 15.14 -10.12
N LEU A 306 9.74 14.55 -10.33
CA LEU A 306 10.30 13.53 -9.44
C LEU A 306 11.76 13.83 -9.12
N ILE A 307 12.14 13.67 -7.85
CA ILE A 307 13.53 13.71 -7.38
C ILE A 307 13.90 12.40 -6.69
N ASP A 308 15.18 12.03 -6.80
CA ASP A 308 15.75 10.90 -6.07
C ASP A 308 15.97 11.24 -4.58
N PRO A 309 16.36 10.26 -3.73
CA PRO A 309 16.54 10.49 -2.30
C PRO A 309 17.66 11.49 -1.93
N THR A 310 18.53 11.82 -2.87
CA THR A 310 19.60 12.83 -2.72
C THR A 310 19.15 14.22 -3.11
N GLY A 311 17.97 14.35 -3.74
CA GLY A 311 17.42 15.60 -4.24
C GLY A 311 17.75 15.87 -5.71
N LYS A 312 18.40 14.93 -6.41
CA LYS A 312 18.66 15.06 -7.84
C LYS A 312 17.32 14.94 -8.58
N ILE A 313 17.06 15.89 -9.49
CA ILE A 313 15.87 15.87 -10.32
C ILE A 313 15.98 14.73 -11.35
N ILE A 314 15.08 13.76 -11.23
CA ILE A 314 14.89 12.68 -12.21
C ILE A 314 14.03 13.21 -13.35
N VAL A 315 12.89 13.83 -13.01
CA VAL A 315 11.97 14.43 -13.98
C VAL A 315 11.51 15.81 -13.51
N GLN A 316 11.62 16.80 -14.39
CA GLN A 316 11.12 18.14 -14.14
C GLN A 316 9.58 18.18 -14.05
N PRO A 317 8.98 19.12 -13.29
CA PRO A 317 7.54 19.31 -13.25
C PRO A 317 6.91 19.44 -14.64
N GLN A 318 6.15 18.44 -15.06
CA GLN A 318 5.48 18.40 -16.39
C GLN A 318 4.20 17.55 -16.43
N PHE A 319 3.91 16.79 -15.37
CA PHE A 319 2.73 15.95 -15.28
C PHE A 319 1.63 16.67 -14.52
N SER A 320 0.36 16.45 -14.85
CA SER A 320 -0.75 16.98 -14.05
C SER A 320 -0.86 16.30 -12.69
N TRP A 321 -0.39 15.05 -12.60
CA TRP A 321 -0.21 14.30 -11.35
C TRP A 321 0.70 13.08 -11.57
N ILE A 322 1.34 12.60 -10.50
CA ILE A 322 2.09 11.35 -10.42
C ILE A 322 1.52 10.54 -9.26
N ASP A 323 1.18 9.27 -9.48
CA ASP A 323 0.70 8.36 -8.44
C ASP A 323 1.85 7.89 -7.52
N THR A 324 1.51 7.16 -6.46
CA THR A 324 2.48 6.43 -5.65
C THR A 324 3.17 5.34 -6.50
N PHE A 325 4.44 5.08 -6.22
CA PHE A 325 5.17 4.01 -6.90
C PHE A 325 4.68 2.65 -6.40
N GLN A 326 4.30 1.77 -7.32
CA GLN A 326 3.99 0.38 -7.02
C GLN A 326 4.75 -0.49 -8.01
N GLU A 327 5.46 -1.51 -7.50
CA GLU A 327 6.25 -2.43 -8.32
C GLU A 327 7.27 -1.68 -9.22
N GLY A 328 7.87 -0.61 -8.71
CA GLY A 328 8.89 0.19 -9.41
C GLY A 328 8.34 1.20 -10.43
N LYS A 329 7.02 1.33 -10.58
CA LYS A 329 6.36 2.26 -11.52
C LYS A 329 5.31 3.11 -10.85
N ALA A 330 5.13 4.33 -11.32
CA ALA A 330 4.02 5.20 -10.96
C ALA A 330 3.17 5.53 -12.19
N ILE A 331 1.88 5.74 -12.00
CA ILE A 331 1.02 6.26 -13.06
C ILE A 331 1.26 7.76 -13.16
N VAL A 332 1.33 8.26 -14.38
CA VAL A 332 1.40 9.69 -14.67
C VAL A 332 0.29 10.08 -15.60
N CYS A 333 -0.14 11.33 -15.51
CA CYS A 333 -1.01 11.93 -16.51
C CYS A 333 -0.39 13.20 -17.08
N SER A 334 -0.48 13.35 -18.39
CA SER A 334 -0.13 14.59 -19.09
C SER A 334 -1.12 14.79 -20.23
N GLN A 335 -1.73 15.98 -20.31
CA GLN A 335 -2.70 16.32 -21.36
C GLN A 335 -3.84 15.29 -21.48
N ASP A 336 -4.40 14.86 -20.36
CA ASP A 336 -5.46 13.84 -20.26
C ASP A 336 -5.08 12.45 -20.80
N GLN A 337 -3.78 12.19 -21.01
CA GLN A 337 -3.26 10.88 -21.38
C GLN A 337 -2.54 10.24 -20.19
N TYR A 338 -2.88 8.99 -19.92
CA TYR A 338 -2.21 8.19 -18.90
C TYR A 338 -0.90 7.61 -19.44
N GLY A 339 0.03 7.36 -18.54
CA GLY A 339 1.25 6.62 -18.80
C GLY A 339 1.84 6.07 -17.52
N PHE A 340 2.98 5.41 -17.66
CA PHE A 340 3.76 4.87 -16.55
C PHE A 340 5.16 5.45 -16.57
N ILE A 341 5.63 5.89 -15.42
CA ILE A 341 7.01 6.30 -15.22
C ILE A 341 7.68 5.33 -14.27
N ASP A 342 8.91 4.92 -14.58
CA ASP A 342 9.72 4.14 -13.65
C ASP A 342 10.57 5.02 -12.72
N THR A 343 11.32 4.41 -11.81
CA THR A 343 12.21 5.13 -10.88
C THR A 343 13.42 5.78 -11.55
N LYS A 344 13.73 5.42 -12.81
CA LYS A 344 14.78 6.03 -13.64
C LYS A 344 14.25 7.21 -14.46
N GLY A 345 12.93 7.40 -14.50
CA GLY A 345 12.25 8.45 -15.25
C GLY A 345 11.83 8.04 -16.67
N GLU A 346 11.90 6.74 -17.01
CA GLU A 346 11.50 6.21 -18.31
C GLU A 346 9.97 6.16 -18.41
N LEU A 347 9.42 6.80 -19.45
CA LEU A 347 7.98 6.98 -19.66
C LEU A 347 7.44 6.03 -20.71
N THR A 348 6.42 5.25 -20.35
CA THR A 348 5.55 4.50 -21.28
C THR A 348 4.20 5.21 -21.38
N ARG A 349 3.72 5.54 -22.58
CA ARG A 349 2.44 6.26 -22.77
C ARG A 349 1.31 5.32 -23.17
N GLU A 350 0.16 5.44 -22.51
CA GLU A 350 -1.06 4.66 -22.75
C GLU A 350 -2.20 5.56 -23.22
N THR A 351 -2.45 5.63 -24.52
CA THR A 351 -3.39 6.61 -25.10
C THR A 351 -4.79 6.05 -25.38
N GLN A 352 -5.06 4.78 -25.07
CA GLN A 352 -6.27 4.09 -25.53
C GLN A 352 -7.33 3.80 -24.45
N PHE A 353 -7.07 4.19 -23.20
CA PHE A 353 -7.92 3.91 -22.04
C PHE A 353 -8.41 5.20 -21.39
N ASP A 354 -9.64 5.18 -20.87
CA ASP A 354 -10.24 6.30 -20.14
C ASP A 354 -9.62 6.46 -18.75
N LYS A 355 -9.13 5.34 -18.18
CA LYS A 355 -8.46 5.32 -16.88
C LYS A 355 -7.53 4.11 -16.76
N VAL A 356 -6.42 4.33 -16.06
CA VAL A 356 -5.46 3.30 -15.65
C VAL A 356 -5.36 3.32 -14.13
N TYR A 357 -5.26 2.14 -13.50
CA TYR A 357 -5.12 1.94 -12.07
C TYR A 357 -3.77 1.31 -11.75
N ALA A 358 -3.30 1.44 -10.49
CA ALA A 358 -1.97 1.02 -10.08
C ALA A 358 -1.69 -0.46 -10.38
N PHE A 359 -0.41 -0.79 -10.58
CA PHE A 359 0.00 -2.18 -10.78
C PHE A 359 -0.14 -2.98 -9.49
N LYS A 360 -0.80 -4.13 -9.60
CA LYS A 360 -0.87 -5.16 -8.58
C LYS A 360 -0.60 -6.51 -9.22
N GLU A 361 0.44 -7.19 -8.75
CA GLU A 361 0.91 -8.47 -9.27
C GLU A 361 1.23 -8.39 -10.77
N GLY A 362 1.95 -7.35 -11.18
CA GLY A 362 2.36 -7.11 -12.57
C GLY A 362 1.23 -6.79 -13.54
N MET A 363 0.03 -6.52 -13.04
CA MET A 363 -1.16 -6.21 -13.82
C MET A 363 -1.76 -4.89 -13.35
N ALA A 364 -2.06 -4.00 -14.30
CA ALA A 364 -2.81 -2.78 -14.04
C ALA A 364 -4.24 -2.97 -14.55
N MET A 365 -5.22 -2.69 -13.70
CA MET A 365 -6.61 -2.59 -14.14
C MET A 365 -6.76 -1.34 -15.03
N VAL A 366 -7.54 -1.45 -16.11
CA VAL A 366 -7.82 -0.36 -17.04
C VAL A 366 -9.30 -0.25 -17.31
N LYS A 367 -9.78 0.95 -17.60
CA LYS A 367 -11.16 1.23 -17.99
C LYS A 367 -11.22 1.81 -19.39
N LYS A 368 -12.14 1.28 -20.20
CA LYS A 368 -12.44 1.77 -21.54
C LYS A 368 -13.91 1.58 -21.84
N ASP A 369 -14.58 2.63 -22.33
CA ASP A 369 -15.99 2.61 -22.71
C ASP A 369 -16.90 2.07 -21.59
N GLY A 370 -16.58 2.43 -20.34
CA GLY A 370 -17.31 1.98 -19.16
C GLY A 370 -16.98 0.56 -18.67
N LYS A 371 -16.17 -0.21 -19.39
CA LYS A 371 -15.80 -1.60 -19.04
C LYS A 371 -14.38 -1.67 -18.48
N TYR A 372 -14.13 -2.68 -17.65
CA TYR A 372 -12.84 -2.96 -17.03
C TYR A 372 -12.13 -4.14 -17.70
N GLY A 373 -10.81 -3.99 -17.84
CA GLY A 373 -9.87 -4.99 -18.34
C GLY A 373 -8.53 -4.84 -17.65
N PHE A 374 -7.50 -5.52 -18.15
CA PHE A 374 -6.17 -5.53 -17.53
C PHE A 374 -5.05 -5.47 -18.57
N ILE A 375 -4.05 -4.66 -18.28
CA ILE A 375 -2.79 -4.55 -19.04
C ILE A 375 -1.62 -5.04 -18.19
N ASN A 376 -0.54 -5.44 -18.85
CA ASN A 376 0.70 -5.81 -18.18
C ASN A 376 1.63 -4.60 -17.99
N SER A 377 2.78 -4.83 -17.37
CA SER A 377 3.82 -3.82 -17.10
C SER A 377 4.40 -3.10 -18.33
N LYS A 378 4.17 -3.62 -19.56
CA LYS A 378 4.57 -2.97 -20.83
C LYS A 378 3.44 -2.18 -21.49
N GLY A 379 2.24 -2.20 -20.89
CA GLY A 379 1.05 -1.59 -21.49
C GLY A 379 0.22 -2.53 -22.38
N ASP A 380 0.67 -3.77 -22.62
CA ASP A 380 -0.09 -4.66 -23.49
C ASP A 380 -1.38 -5.10 -22.81
N VAL A 381 -2.48 -5.04 -23.54
CA VAL A 381 -3.75 -5.67 -23.14
C VAL A 381 -3.53 -7.17 -22.95
N VAL A 382 -3.82 -7.65 -21.73
CA VAL A 382 -3.87 -9.08 -21.40
C VAL A 382 -5.30 -9.55 -21.37
N ILE A 383 -6.17 -8.77 -20.73
CA ILE A 383 -7.61 -9.04 -20.65
C ILE A 383 -8.33 -7.81 -21.17
N SER A 384 -9.06 -7.97 -22.29
CA SER A 384 -9.79 -6.87 -22.91
C SER A 384 -10.81 -6.25 -21.94
N PRO A 385 -11.08 -4.93 -22.03
CA PRO A 385 -12.12 -4.29 -21.24
C PRO A 385 -13.52 -4.84 -21.54
N ILE A 386 -13.97 -5.83 -20.77
CA ILE A 386 -15.24 -6.53 -20.96
C ILE A 386 -16.08 -6.66 -19.69
N PHE A 387 -15.52 -6.32 -18.53
CA PHE A 387 -16.19 -6.46 -17.24
C PHE A 387 -16.94 -5.20 -16.85
N ASP A 388 -18.08 -5.35 -16.18
CA ASP A 388 -18.84 -4.23 -15.60
C ASP A 388 -18.13 -3.65 -14.37
N ASN A 389 -17.38 -4.49 -13.65
CA ASN A 389 -16.53 -4.09 -12.55
C ASN A 389 -15.39 -5.10 -12.37
N ALA A 390 -14.27 -4.67 -11.77
CA ALA A 390 -13.15 -5.54 -11.44
C ALA A 390 -12.43 -5.03 -10.18
N SER A 391 -11.79 -5.95 -9.45
CA SER A 391 -10.83 -5.64 -8.39
C SER A 391 -9.40 -5.78 -8.91
N ASP A 392 -8.43 -5.32 -8.12
CA ASP A 392 -7.03 -5.65 -8.32
C ASP A 392 -6.80 -7.17 -8.19
N PHE A 393 -5.69 -7.64 -8.77
CA PHE A 393 -5.22 -9.01 -8.60
C PHE A 393 -4.68 -9.23 -7.19
N ASN A 394 -5.05 -10.36 -6.59
CA ASN A 394 -4.40 -10.90 -5.41
C ASN A 394 -4.29 -12.43 -5.54
N GLU A 395 -3.11 -12.98 -5.26
CA GLU A 395 -2.80 -14.40 -5.39
C GLU A 395 -3.05 -14.96 -6.80
N GLY A 396 -2.86 -14.10 -7.82
CA GLY A 396 -3.04 -14.46 -9.22
C GLY A 396 -4.48 -14.43 -9.73
N TYR A 397 -5.45 -13.99 -8.91
CA TYR A 397 -6.85 -13.86 -9.29
C TYR A 397 -7.41 -12.47 -9.02
N ALA A 398 -8.27 -11.99 -9.91
CA ALA A 398 -9.04 -10.76 -9.72
C ALA A 398 -10.53 -11.09 -9.66
N VAL A 399 -11.26 -10.41 -8.77
CA VAL A 399 -12.72 -10.49 -8.71
C VAL A 399 -13.30 -9.64 -9.84
N VAL A 400 -14.22 -10.19 -10.61
CA VAL A 400 -14.79 -9.53 -11.80
C VAL A 400 -16.30 -9.68 -11.82
N LYS A 401 -16.99 -8.61 -12.21
CA LYS A 401 -18.44 -8.54 -12.34
C LYS A 401 -18.81 -8.46 -13.81
N LYS A 402 -19.75 -9.30 -14.25
CA LYS A 402 -20.20 -9.32 -15.64
C LYS A 402 -21.69 -9.65 -15.74
N ASN A 403 -22.38 -9.02 -16.68
CA ASN A 403 -23.68 -9.48 -17.12
C ASN A 403 -23.57 -10.85 -17.83
N THR A 404 -24.31 -11.84 -17.33
CA THR A 404 -24.39 -13.21 -17.83
C THR A 404 -25.67 -13.48 -18.63
N GLY A 405 -26.55 -12.47 -18.72
CA GLY A 405 -27.81 -12.54 -19.45
C GLY A 405 -27.60 -12.56 -20.96
N SER A 406 -28.63 -12.97 -21.69
CA SER A 406 -28.66 -12.81 -23.14
C SER A 406 -28.70 -11.33 -23.52
N SER A 407 -28.37 -11.01 -24.77
CA SER A 407 -28.47 -9.63 -25.28
C SER A 407 -29.89 -9.04 -25.14
N SER A 408 -30.93 -9.86 -25.06
CA SER A 408 -32.30 -9.41 -24.77
C SER A 408 -32.49 -8.95 -23.32
N VAL A 409 -31.79 -9.56 -22.36
CA VAL A 409 -31.79 -9.14 -20.95
C VAL A 409 -30.98 -7.86 -20.78
N GLU A 410 -29.82 -7.78 -21.44
CA GLU A 410 -28.96 -6.58 -21.40
C GLU A 410 -29.71 -5.33 -21.91
N ASN A 411 -30.53 -5.50 -22.95
CA ASN A 411 -31.33 -4.44 -23.56
C ASN A 411 -32.73 -4.25 -22.94
N SER A 412 -33.08 -4.99 -21.89
CA SER A 412 -34.35 -4.81 -21.18
C SER A 412 -34.44 -3.42 -20.54
N ASP A 413 -35.63 -2.86 -20.26
CA ASP A 413 -35.75 -1.68 -19.41
C ASP A 413 -35.95 -2.04 -17.92
N ASP A 414 -36.14 -3.33 -17.64
CA ASP A 414 -36.32 -3.86 -16.29
C ASP A 414 -34.98 -3.99 -15.56
N SER A 415 -34.73 -3.08 -14.62
CA SER A 415 -33.52 -3.04 -13.81
C SER A 415 -33.39 -4.24 -12.87
N GLU A 416 -34.49 -4.75 -12.31
CA GLU A 416 -34.48 -5.90 -11.41
C GLU A 416 -34.11 -7.18 -12.18
N LEU A 417 -34.65 -7.33 -13.39
CA LEU A 417 -34.28 -8.43 -14.27
C LEU A 417 -32.80 -8.36 -14.64
N LYS A 418 -32.25 -7.18 -14.95
CA LYS A 418 -30.82 -7.03 -15.26
C LYS A 418 -29.95 -7.42 -14.09
N GLU A 419 -30.24 -6.91 -12.90
CA GLU A 419 -29.45 -7.18 -11.69
C GLU A 419 -29.32 -8.68 -11.40
N LYS A 420 -30.37 -9.47 -11.66
CA LYS A 420 -30.35 -10.93 -11.49
C LYS A 420 -29.28 -11.64 -12.33
N TYR A 421 -28.90 -11.08 -13.47
CA TYR A 421 -27.91 -11.67 -14.38
C TYR A 421 -26.52 -11.03 -14.23
N ILE A 422 -26.37 -9.98 -13.42
CA ILE A 422 -25.05 -9.44 -13.16
C ILE A 422 -24.43 -10.21 -12.00
N LYS A 423 -23.45 -11.04 -12.33
CA LYS A 423 -22.83 -11.96 -11.38
C LYS A 423 -21.35 -11.66 -11.21
N TRP A 424 -20.87 -11.94 -10.01
CA TRP A 424 -19.45 -11.90 -9.69
C TRP A 424 -18.81 -13.27 -9.95
N GLY A 425 -17.53 -13.23 -10.28
CA GLY A 425 -16.67 -14.39 -10.46
C GLY A 425 -15.21 -13.97 -10.36
N TYR A 426 -14.31 -14.86 -10.76
CA TYR A 426 -12.87 -14.58 -10.74
C TYR A 426 -12.24 -14.90 -12.09
N VAL A 427 -11.19 -14.16 -12.41
CA VAL A 427 -10.35 -14.38 -13.58
C VAL A 427 -8.89 -14.49 -13.15
N ASP A 428 -8.15 -15.41 -13.76
CA ASP A 428 -6.71 -15.49 -13.57
C ASP A 428 -5.96 -14.39 -14.35
N ARG A 429 -4.68 -14.19 -14.04
CA ARG A 429 -3.82 -13.19 -14.71
C ARG A 429 -3.66 -13.40 -16.22
N LEU A 430 -4.04 -14.56 -16.75
CA LEU A 430 -3.95 -14.89 -18.17
C LEU A 430 -5.27 -14.66 -18.91
N GLY A 431 -6.37 -14.41 -18.20
CA GLY A 431 -7.71 -14.41 -18.78
C GLY A 431 -8.15 -15.77 -19.30
N SER A 432 -7.52 -16.86 -18.83
CA SER A 432 -7.72 -18.23 -19.33
C SER A 432 -8.57 -19.09 -18.41
N THR A 433 -8.48 -18.88 -17.10
CA THR A 433 -9.25 -19.61 -16.09
C THR A 433 -10.29 -18.70 -15.46
N PHE A 434 -11.52 -19.19 -15.37
CA PHE A 434 -12.64 -18.48 -14.74
C PHE A 434 -13.19 -19.32 -13.60
N ILE A 435 -13.29 -18.73 -12.42
CA ILE A 435 -13.99 -19.30 -11.28
C ILE A 435 -15.38 -18.66 -11.29
N SER A 436 -16.40 -19.47 -11.61
CA SER A 436 -17.86 -19.23 -11.60
C SER A 436 -18.37 -17.77 -11.70
N TYR A 437 -19.28 -17.49 -12.65
CA TYR A 437 -20.06 -16.25 -12.69
C TYR A 437 -21.49 -16.46 -12.20
N ASP A 438 -21.66 -16.89 -10.96
CA ASP A 438 -22.98 -17.10 -10.37
C ASP A 438 -23.13 -16.51 -8.96
N PHE A 439 -22.11 -15.80 -8.47
CA PHE A 439 -22.12 -15.16 -7.16
C PHE A 439 -22.83 -13.81 -7.15
N ASP A 440 -23.53 -13.51 -6.07
CA ASP A 440 -24.19 -12.24 -5.81
C ASP A 440 -23.19 -11.17 -5.32
N SER A 441 -22.17 -11.59 -4.59
CA SER A 441 -20.95 -10.82 -4.28
C SER A 441 -19.77 -11.76 -4.03
N ALA A 442 -18.55 -11.24 -4.13
CA ALA A 442 -17.32 -12.01 -3.97
C ALA A 442 -16.23 -11.11 -3.39
N SER A 443 -15.38 -11.68 -2.52
CA SER A 443 -14.20 -11.00 -2.00
C SER A 443 -12.93 -11.42 -2.74
N SER A 444 -11.85 -10.65 -2.60
CA SER A 444 -10.55 -11.05 -3.16
C SER A 444 -9.99 -12.27 -2.42
N PHE A 445 -9.18 -13.06 -3.13
CA PHE A 445 -8.39 -14.13 -2.50
C PHE A 445 -7.38 -13.55 -1.51
N ASN A 446 -7.18 -14.27 -0.41
CA ASN A 446 -6.07 -14.07 0.52
C ASN A 446 -5.78 -15.37 1.28
N ASP A 447 -4.51 -15.77 1.33
CA ASP A 447 -4.00 -17.06 1.77
C ASP A 447 -4.78 -18.26 1.19
N GLY A 448 -5.08 -18.21 -0.10
CA GLY A 448 -5.68 -19.28 -0.89
C GLY A 448 -7.17 -19.47 -0.63
N CYS A 449 -7.79 -18.54 0.11
CA CYS A 449 -9.19 -18.55 0.46
C CYS A 449 -9.88 -17.27 -0.03
N SER A 450 -11.11 -17.41 -0.50
CA SER A 450 -12.02 -16.30 -0.74
C SER A 450 -13.43 -16.65 -0.27
N LEU A 451 -14.25 -15.63 0.01
CA LEU A 451 -15.66 -15.78 0.27
C LEU A 451 -16.49 -15.23 -0.90
N ALA A 452 -17.63 -15.87 -1.14
CA ALA A 452 -18.64 -15.35 -2.03
C ALA A 452 -20.03 -15.53 -1.43
N VAL A 453 -20.96 -14.64 -1.78
CA VAL A 453 -22.39 -14.82 -1.51
C VAL A 453 -23.01 -15.51 -2.72
N LYS A 454 -23.74 -16.60 -2.47
CA LYS A 454 -24.57 -17.26 -3.47
C LYS A 454 -25.90 -17.63 -2.82
N ASP A 455 -26.99 -17.17 -3.41
CA ASP A 455 -28.35 -17.48 -2.94
C ASP A 455 -28.55 -17.09 -1.46
N GLY A 456 -27.98 -15.94 -1.06
CA GLY A 456 -28.03 -15.42 0.31
C GLY A 456 -27.19 -16.19 1.34
N LYS A 457 -26.27 -17.05 0.89
CA LYS A 457 -25.39 -17.85 1.73
C LYS A 457 -23.91 -17.63 1.44
N CYS A 458 -23.12 -17.77 2.49
CA CYS A 458 -21.67 -17.68 2.42
C CYS A 458 -21.10 -18.97 1.84
N ASN A 459 -20.30 -18.81 0.79
CA ASN A 459 -19.58 -19.86 0.12
C ASN A 459 -18.08 -19.60 0.28
N MET A 460 -17.34 -20.65 0.62
CA MET A 460 -15.88 -20.61 0.69
C MET A 460 -15.31 -21.13 -0.63
N ILE A 461 -14.36 -20.39 -1.20
CA ILE A 461 -13.61 -20.78 -2.38
C ILE A 461 -12.17 -21.00 -1.95
N LYS A 462 -11.62 -22.18 -2.24
CA LYS A 462 -10.22 -22.51 -1.96
C LYS A 462 -9.50 -22.92 -3.22
N VAL A 463 -8.28 -22.43 -3.40
CA VAL A 463 -7.42 -22.79 -4.54
C VAL A 463 -6.26 -23.66 -4.02
N PRO A 464 -6.22 -24.98 -4.30
CA PRO A 464 -5.03 -25.81 -4.07
C PRO A 464 -3.86 -25.28 -4.89
N GLY A 465 -2.97 -24.53 -4.24
CA GLY A 465 -1.84 -23.94 -4.93
C GLY A 465 -0.97 -23.03 -4.08
N ILE A 466 -1.23 -22.89 -2.78
CA ILE A 466 -0.41 -22.05 -1.90
C ILE A 466 0.50 -22.93 -1.05
N LYS A 467 1.81 -22.74 -1.20
CA LYS A 467 2.79 -23.24 -0.24
C LYS A 467 3.26 -22.09 0.63
N SER A 468 2.78 -22.08 1.87
CA SER A 468 3.33 -21.23 2.92
C SER A 468 4.57 -21.89 3.51
N ILE A 469 5.68 -21.16 3.54
CA ILE A 469 6.93 -21.55 4.18
C ILE A 469 6.92 -20.95 5.60
N PRO A 470 7.29 -21.73 6.64
CA PRO A 470 7.26 -21.25 8.02
C PRO A 470 7.99 -19.92 8.22
N SER A 471 7.39 -19.06 9.05
CA SER A 471 7.97 -17.75 9.37
C SER A 471 9.31 -17.87 10.08
N THR A 472 10.22 -16.94 9.80
CA THR A 472 11.52 -16.82 10.46
C THR A 472 11.74 -15.40 10.98
N ALA A 473 12.49 -15.26 12.07
CA ALA A 473 12.93 -13.95 12.55
C ALA A 473 14.33 -13.61 12.01
N ILE A 474 14.58 -12.31 11.78
CA ILE A 474 15.87 -11.76 11.36
C ILE A 474 16.22 -10.56 12.23
N SER A 475 17.50 -10.38 12.56
CA SER A 475 17.99 -9.19 13.28
C SER A 475 18.72 -8.19 12.38
N ASP A 476 19.11 -8.64 11.18
CA ASP A 476 19.76 -7.81 10.16
C ASP A 476 18.70 -7.26 9.19
N PRO A 477 18.38 -5.95 9.24
CA PRO A 477 17.41 -5.34 8.32
C PRO A 477 17.91 -5.30 6.87
N PHE A 478 19.19 -5.56 6.62
CA PHE A 478 19.79 -5.63 5.28
C PHE A 478 19.96 -7.06 4.77
N LYS A 479 19.29 -8.04 5.39
CA LYS A 479 19.36 -9.43 4.96
C LYS A 479 18.85 -9.61 3.52
N THR A 480 19.65 -10.27 2.69
CA THR A 480 19.24 -10.71 1.35
C THR A 480 18.54 -12.06 1.38
N TRP A 481 17.58 -12.28 0.48
CA TRP A 481 16.91 -13.57 0.30
C TRP A 481 17.31 -14.25 -1.02
N LYS A 482 17.23 -15.58 -1.07
CA LYS A 482 17.51 -16.34 -2.29
C LYS A 482 16.34 -17.26 -2.61
N ILE A 483 15.83 -17.17 -3.84
CA ILE A 483 14.86 -18.10 -4.41
C ILE A 483 15.61 -19.01 -5.36
N LYS A 484 15.75 -20.28 -4.99
CA LYS A 484 16.36 -21.31 -5.82
C LYS A 484 15.30 -22.17 -6.48
N PHE A 485 15.29 -22.17 -7.80
CA PHE A 485 14.41 -22.98 -8.63
C PHE A 485 15.03 -24.36 -8.87
N SER A 486 14.19 -25.37 -9.11
CA SER A 486 14.67 -26.74 -9.40
C SER A 486 15.28 -26.88 -10.79
N LYS A 487 15.07 -25.88 -11.65
CA LYS A 487 15.59 -25.78 -13.02
C LYS A 487 15.90 -24.32 -13.33
N ALA A 488 16.79 -24.11 -14.30
CA ALA A 488 17.09 -22.77 -14.81
C ALA A 488 15.84 -22.09 -15.41
N ILE A 489 15.70 -20.80 -15.13
CA ILE A 489 14.64 -19.94 -15.65
C ILE A 489 15.00 -19.56 -17.10
N ASP A 490 14.01 -19.55 -17.98
CA ASP A 490 14.17 -19.09 -19.36
C ASP A 490 14.33 -17.57 -19.42
N GLY A 491 15.59 -17.11 -19.45
CA GLY A 491 15.93 -15.69 -19.51
C GLY A 491 15.55 -14.97 -20.82
N ARG A 492 15.10 -15.69 -21.86
CA ARG A 492 14.78 -15.09 -23.17
C ARG A 492 13.51 -14.24 -23.15
N HIS A 493 12.67 -14.41 -22.14
CA HIS A 493 11.42 -13.66 -21.96
C HIS A 493 11.51 -12.58 -20.86
N THR A 494 12.58 -12.57 -20.07
CA THR A 494 12.78 -11.68 -18.90
C THR A 494 13.76 -10.53 -19.18
N LEU A 495 14.47 -10.55 -20.30
CA LEU A 495 15.41 -9.52 -20.73
C LEU A 495 14.74 -8.64 -21.79
N SER A 496 14.51 -7.35 -21.51
CA SER A 496 13.83 -6.45 -22.45
C SER A 496 14.74 -5.87 -23.53
N ASN A 497 16.06 -5.93 -23.37
CA ASN A 497 17.01 -5.38 -24.34
C ASN A 497 17.99 -6.42 -24.87
N LYS A 498 18.18 -6.41 -26.20
CA LYS A 498 19.17 -7.26 -26.90
C LYS A 498 20.63 -6.83 -26.68
N ASP A 499 20.87 -5.68 -26.05
CA ASP A 499 22.21 -5.15 -25.78
C ASP A 499 22.66 -5.33 -24.32
N ASP A 500 21.82 -5.87 -23.43
CA ASP A 500 22.19 -6.12 -22.03
C ASP A 500 22.96 -7.44 -21.89
N THR A 501 24.26 -7.38 -22.17
CA THR A 501 25.22 -8.47 -21.84
C THR A 501 25.55 -8.58 -20.35
N VAL A 502 24.84 -7.85 -19.49
CA VAL A 502 25.05 -7.82 -18.04
C VAL A 502 23.88 -8.51 -17.35
N LEU A 503 24.15 -9.62 -16.66
CA LEU A 503 23.22 -10.38 -15.82
C LEU A 503 22.63 -9.58 -14.61
N ASN A 504 22.90 -8.27 -14.51
CA ASN A 504 22.64 -7.46 -13.33
C ASN A 504 21.50 -6.43 -13.49
N ASP A 505 21.02 -6.18 -14.70
CA ASP A 505 19.79 -5.41 -14.89
C ASP A 505 18.61 -6.37 -14.97
N ILE A 506 18.16 -6.86 -13.82
CA ILE A 506 16.81 -7.41 -13.73
C ILE A 506 15.87 -6.22 -13.89
N ASP A 507 15.51 -5.99 -15.14
CA ASP A 507 14.36 -5.18 -15.52
C ASP A 507 13.16 -5.56 -14.64
N MET A 508 12.25 -4.62 -14.40
CA MET A 508 11.05 -4.67 -13.54
C MET A 508 10.00 -5.73 -14.01
N THR A 509 10.46 -6.82 -14.60
CA THR A 509 9.70 -7.96 -15.10
C THR A 509 9.56 -9.06 -14.05
N MET A 510 10.49 -9.17 -13.09
CA MET A 510 10.38 -10.12 -11.98
C MET A 510 9.48 -9.63 -10.85
N THR A 511 9.30 -8.31 -10.70
CA THR A 511 8.32 -7.72 -9.78
C THR A 511 6.89 -8.17 -10.11
N ASP A 512 6.62 -8.52 -11.37
CA ASP A 512 5.32 -9.06 -11.79
C ASP A 512 5.01 -10.42 -11.15
N ASN A 513 6.03 -11.17 -10.72
CA ASN A 513 5.87 -12.52 -10.17
C ASN A 513 6.41 -12.68 -8.75
N ILE A 514 7.31 -11.81 -8.29
CA ILE A 514 7.87 -11.84 -6.94
C ILE A 514 7.59 -10.50 -6.28
N LYS A 515 6.79 -10.51 -5.21
CA LYS A 515 6.51 -9.33 -4.39
C LYS A 515 7.02 -9.53 -2.97
N VAL A 516 7.40 -8.43 -2.32
CA VAL A 516 7.69 -8.38 -0.89
C VAL A 516 6.80 -7.31 -0.30
N THR A 517 5.89 -7.67 0.60
CA THR A 517 4.94 -6.74 1.22
C THR A 517 5.02 -6.77 2.73
N ASN A 518 4.79 -5.65 3.41
CA ASN A 518 4.67 -5.61 4.86
C ASN A 518 3.30 -6.15 5.32
N SER A 519 3.07 -6.11 6.63
CA SER A 519 1.84 -6.56 7.29
C SER A 519 0.57 -5.81 6.83
N ASN A 520 0.71 -4.60 6.30
CA ASN A 520 -0.37 -3.79 5.75
C ASN A 520 -0.59 -4.04 4.23
N GLY A 521 0.20 -4.92 3.61
CA GLY A 521 0.15 -5.18 2.17
C GLY A 521 0.86 -4.11 1.33
N GLU A 522 1.63 -3.22 1.96
CA GLU A 522 2.44 -2.21 1.25
C GLU A 522 3.71 -2.86 0.73
N TYR A 523 4.11 -2.51 -0.49
CA TYR A 523 5.29 -3.08 -1.14
C TYR A 523 6.57 -2.56 -0.50
N ALA A 524 7.48 -3.47 -0.17
CA ALA A 524 8.87 -3.13 0.10
C ALA A 524 9.58 -2.94 -1.25
N ASN A 525 10.29 -1.83 -1.43
CA ASN A 525 11.04 -1.58 -2.65
C ASN A 525 12.35 -2.38 -2.66
N VAL A 526 12.22 -3.68 -2.92
CA VAL A 526 13.35 -4.60 -3.10
C VAL A 526 13.89 -4.52 -4.53
N SER A 527 15.14 -4.89 -4.71
CA SER A 527 15.72 -5.11 -6.04
C SER A 527 16.09 -6.57 -6.22
N PHE A 528 16.19 -7.02 -7.47
CA PHE A 528 16.47 -8.41 -7.79
C PHE A 528 17.79 -8.53 -8.57
N THR A 529 18.58 -9.56 -8.28
CA THR A 529 19.76 -9.94 -9.08
C THR A 529 19.81 -11.45 -9.33
N PHE A 530 20.46 -11.89 -10.41
CA PHE A 530 20.68 -13.31 -10.66
C PHE A 530 22.03 -13.74 -10.08
N GLU A 531 22.02 -14.71 -9.16
CA GLU A 531 23.26 -15.38 -8.73
C GLU A 531 23.65 -16.47 -9.72
N SER A 532 22.66 -17.14 -10.30
CA SER A 532 22.80 -18.18 -11.33
C SER A 532 21.50 -18.29 -12.14
N PRO A 533 21.48 -18.97 -13.30
CA PRO A 533 20.25 -19.12 -14.10
C PRO A 533 19.06 -19.75 -13.38
N ASP A 534 19.29 -20.44 -12.26
CA ASP A 534 18.27 -21.07 -11.40
C ASP A 534 18.10 -20.39 -10.04
N THR A 535 18.78 -19.25 -9.77
CA THR A 535 18.75 -18.60 -8.46
C THR A 535 18.61 -17.09 -8.58
N ILE A 536 17.50 -16.57 -8.04
CA ILE A 536 17.23 -15.13 -7.90
C ILE A 536 17.58 -14.70 -6.47
N VAL A 537 18.27 -13.57 -6.35
CA VAL A 537 18.55 -12.89 -5.08
C VAL A 537 17.59 -11.71 -4.96
N ILE A 538 16.95 -11.58 -3.80
CA ILE A 538 16.17 -10.41 -3.40
C ILE A 538 17.06 -9.57 -2.48
N ASN A 539 17.41 -8.39 -2.93
CA ASN A 539 18.15 -7.41 -2.16
C ASN A 539 17.16 -6.53 -1.37
N PRO A 540 17.48 -6.19 -0.11
CA PRO A 540 16.60 -5.39 0.75
C PRO A 540 16.37 -3.98 0.18
N PRO A 541 15.37 -3.24 0.71
CA PRO A 541 15.25 -1.81 0.47
C PRO A 541 16.54 -1.08 0.83
N SER A 542 16.78 0.08 0.20
CA SER A 542 17.97 0.89 0.44
C SER A 542 18.15 1.33 1.90
N ASN A 543 17.04 1.53 2.62
CA ASN A 543 17.01 1.85 4.05
C ASN A 543 16.92 0.61 4.95
N GLY A 544 16.98 -0.60 4.38
CA GLY A 544 16.70 -1.87 5.06
C GLY A 544 15.21 -2.11 5.28
N TYR A 545 14.87 -3.34 5.70
CA TYR A 545 13.53 -3.66 6.20
C TYR A 545 13.28 -2.98 7.55
N THR A 546 12.07 -2.50 7.79
CA THR A 546 11.71 -1.78 9.02
C THR A 546 11.74 -2.71 10.24
N PRO A 547 12.48 -2.37 11.32
CA PRO A 547 12.43 -3.12 12.57
C PRO A 547 11.03 -3.19 13.17
N GLY A 548 10.69 -4.32 13.78
CA GLY A 548 9.38 -4.59 14.37
C GLY A 548 8.31 -5.02 13.36
N GLU A 549 8.54 -4.82 12.06
CA GLU A 549 7.62 -5.22 11.00
C GLU A 549 7.75 -6.69 10.60
N THR A 550 6.66 -7.21 10.05
CA THR A 550 6.65 -8.51 9.37
C THR A 550 6.45 -8.30 7.89
N TYR A 551 7.27 -8.97 7.08
CA TYR A 551 7.19 -8.95 5.63
C TYR A 551 6.84 -10.34 5.10
N THR A 552 6.18 -10.40 3.94
CA THR A 552 5.88 -11.61 3.20
C THR A 552 6.46 -11.51 1.80
N ILE A 553 7.26 -12.50 1.42
CA ILE A 553 7.74 -12.74 0.06
C ILE A 553 6.73 -13.66 -0.61
N THR A 554 6.09 -13.22 -1.68
CA THR A 554 5.15 -14.02 -2.48
C THR A 554 5.73 -14.24 -3.87
N VAL A 555 5.79 -15.49 -4.31
CA VAL A 555 6.21 -15.91 -5.65
C VAL A 555 5.00 -16.51 -6.37
N LEU A 556 4.58 -15.89 -7.46
CA LEU A 556 3.45 -16.26 -8.30
C LEU A 556 3.93 -17.00 -9.53
N SER A 557 3.27 -18.10 -9.86
CA SER A 557 3.52 -18.91 -11.05
C SER A 557 2.84 -18.38 -12.32
N ASN A 558 1.73 -17.66 -12.17
CA ASN A 558 0.77 -17.38 -13.24
C ASN A 558 0.87 -15.91 -13.68
N GLY A 559 1.69 -15.61 -14.67
CA GLY A 559 1.72 -14.29 -15.32
C GLY A 559 1.97 -14.43 -16.82
N LYS A 560 1.59 -13.45 -17.64
CA LYS A 560 1.88 -13.47 -19.09
C LYS A 560 3.39 -13.56 -19.38
N TYR A 561 4.24 -13.27 -18.39
CA TYR A 561 5.70 -13.34 -18.46
C TYR A 561 6.35 -14.53 -17.72
N ASN A 562 5.56 -15.51 -17.23
CA ASN A 562 5.92 -16.74 -16.50
C ASN A 562 7.40 -16.92 -16.11
N ILE A 563 7.67 -17.12 -14.80
CA ILE A 563 8.83 -17.91 -14.40
C ILE A 563 8.62 -19.34 -14.94
N GLN A 564 9.26 -19.62 -16.06
CA GLN A 564 9.20 -20.92 -16.74
C GLN A 564 10.60 -21.44 -16.99
N ASP A 565 10.74 -22.76 -17.04
CA ASP A 565 11.97 -23.36 -17.52
C ASP A 565 12.08 -23.27 -19.05
N MET A 566 13.26 -23.61 -19.59
CA MET A 566 13.54 -23.64 -21.03
C MET A 566 12.59 -24.55 -21.84
N SER A 567 11.83 -25.43 -21.18
CA SER A 567 10.84 -26.32 -21.79
C SER A 567 9.41 -25.79 -21.66
N GLY A 568 9.21 -24.58 -21.13
CA GLY A 568 7.90 -23.97 -20.91
C GLY A 568 7.13 -24.53 -19.71
N ASN A 569 7.78 -25.30 -18.83
CA ASN A 569 7.14 -25.74 -17.59
C ASN A 569 7.03 -24.57 -16.62
N LYS A 570 5.83 -24.38 -16.07
CA LYS A 570 5.53 -23.32 -15.09
C LYS A 570 5.89 -23.74 -13.67
N LEU A 571 6.12 -22.74 -12.82
CA LEU A 571 6.31 -22.94 -11.38
C LEU A 571 5.10 -23.66 -10.76
N LYS A 572 5.36 -24.62 -9.87
CA LYS A 572 4.37 -25.25 -8.99
C LYS A 572 4.94 -25.32 -7.57
N PRO A 573 4.15 -24.99 -6.53
CA PRO A 573 2.73 -24.64 -6.57
C PRO A 573 2.51 -23.21 -7.09
N ASP A 574 1.24 -22.87 -7.37
CA ASP A 574 0.93 -21.68 -8.17
C ASP A 574 1.23 -20.36 -7.44
N VAL A 575 1.26 -20.40 -6.11
CA VAL A 575 1.67 -19.33 -5.20
C VAL A 575 2.58 -19.94 -4.14
N THR A 576 3.74 -19.35 -3.89
CA THR A 576 4.62 -19.72 -2.78
C THR A 576 4.89 -18.50 -1.93
N GLU A 577 4.69 -18.61 -0.62
CA GLU A 577 4.85 -17.49 0.30
C GLU A 577 5.81 -17.83 1.42
N MET A 578 6.58 -16.84 1.86
CA MET A 578 7.44 -16.92 3.03
C MET A 578 7.31 -15.61 3.81
N SER A 579 6.90 -15.69 5.06
CA SER A 579 6.93 -14.52 5.95
C SER A 579 8.21 -14.48 6.76
N PHE A 580 8.67 -13.28 7.12
CA PHE A 580 9.74 -13.08 8.07
C PHE A 580 9.53 -11.83 8.92
N GLN A 581 9.89 -11.91 10.19
CA GLN A 581 9.82 -10.79 11.13
C GLN A 581 11.20 -10.14 11.28
N VAL A 582 11.25 -8.81 11.21
CA VAL A 582 12.45 -8.03 11.55
C VAL A 582 12.37 -7.70 13.04
N LEU A 583 13.35 -8.15 13.82
CA LEU A 583 13.37 -7.90 15.26
C LEU A 583 13.77 -6.44 15.54
N ASP A 584 13.13 -5.84 16.54
CA ASP A 584 13.61 -4.60 17.15
C ASP A 584 14.93 -4.90 17.85
N ASN A 585 16.03 -4.27 17.40
CA ASN A 585 17.33 -4.38 18.05
C ASN A 585 17.40 -3.53 19.33
#